data_AF-A0A9D3PZK9-F1
#
_entry.id   AF-A0A9D3PZK9-F1
#
_cell.length_a   1.000
_cell.length_b   1.000
_cell.length_c   1.000
_cell.angle_alpha   90.00
_cell.angle_beta   90.00
_cell.angle_gamma   90.00
#
_symmetry.space_group_name_H-M   'P 1'
#
loop_
_entity.id
_entity.type
_entity.pdbx_description
1 polymer ?
#
loop_
_entity_poly.entity_id
_entity_poly.type
_entity_poly.pdbx_seq_one_letter_code
_entity_poly.pdbx_strand_id
1 'polypeptide(L)'
;MCDLLEITPAPNNGSHGSLNHILRKPWHTPSFPAEQTAPRGCPLLSLTPTDPLGCTCPALNGSSVNNRLNLTSNEVSASEKKNMLFGRPRMLRSSENYCLLHQHGYVNAYSKSYLMPAWNSFTVDKPENMDPLPAIIQDCLRADVRIPADSSPRCDQYTAARNITFAFLYPPNLNRTADEHYDGLLMSNVVPMYPEFKKIWDYFHTVLLKKYAWQYNGINVVSGPAFDYNYDGHFDTPDQIQQFVPDTRIPVPTHYFVVLTSCRNGSLPLGGCSEQLQTVSFLLPHRPSNTEACNNQEGESQWVEDLMWFHQSRVRDVEWLTGLDFYQDSSRPIPELLRLKTRPTAAILRKS
;
A
#
# COMPACT_ATOMS: atom_id res chain seq x y z
N MET A 1 -21.01 -12.72 23.37
CA MET A 1 -21.53 -13.22 24.67
C MET A 1 -21.55 -12.12 25.71
N CYS A 2 -20.45 -11.42 25.98
CA CYS A 2 -20.41 -10.30 26.93
C CYS A 2 -21.50 -9.25 26.68
N ASP A 3 -21.74 -8.87 25.42
CA ASP A 3 -22.83 -7.95 25.03
C ASP A 3 -24.23 -8.46 25.37
N LEU A 4 -24.47 -9.77 25.40
CA LEU A 4 -25.77 -10.36 25.79
C LEU A 4 -25.98 -10.32 27.30
N LEU A 5 -24.88 -10.34 28.06
CA LEU A 5 -24.86 -10.28 29.52
C LEU A 5 -24.67 -8.84 30.03
N GLU A 6 -24.50 -7.87 29.13
CA GLU A 6 -24.23 -6.46 29.44
C GLU A 6 -22.98 -6.26 30.33
N ILE A 7 -21.94 -7.09 30.11
CA ILE A 7 -20.65 -7.02 30.82
C ILE A 7 -19.51 -6.60 29.90
N THR A 8 -18.44 -6.05 30.49
CA THR A 8 -17.21 -5.70 29.76
C THR A 8 -16.38 -6.94 29.46
N PRO A 9 -16.01 -7.21 28.20
CA PRO A 9 -15.12 -8.32 27.87
C PRO A 9 -13.70 -8.06 28.36
N ALA A 10 -12.99 -9.12 28.78
CA ALA A 10 -11.54 -9.07 28.96
C ALA A 10 -10.82 -8.79 27.62
N PRO A 11 -9.56 -8.30 27.61
CA PRO A 11 -8.77 -8.14 26.39
C PRO A 11 -8.74 -9.44 25.57
N ASN A 12 -9.09 -9.35 24.28
CA ASN A 12 -9.18 -10.49 23.39
C ASN A 12 -9.01 -10.04 21.92
N ASN A 13 -8.89 -11.02 21.02
CA ASN A 13 -8.60 -10.81 19.60
C ASN A 13 -9.84 -10.45 18.75
N GLY A 14 -11.02 -10.36 19.36
CA GLY A 14 -12.27 -10.00 18.69
C GLY A 14 -12.39 -8.49 18.46
N SER A 15 -12.89 -8.09 17.28
CA SER A 15 -13.25 -6.70 17.03
C SER A 15 -14.64 -6.40 17.61
N HIS A 16 -14.68 -5.85 18.83
CA HIS A 16 -15.91 -5.52 19.55
C HIS A 16 -16.79 -4.58 18.72
N GLY A 17 -18.04 -4.98 18.45
CA GLY A 17 -18.97 -4.24 17.57
C GLY A 17 -19.15 -4.84 16.17
N SER A 18 -18.24 -5.71 15.70
CA SER A 18 -18.36 -6.37 14.37
C SER A 18 -19.61 -7.24 14.23
N LEU A 19 -20.10 -7.79 15.34
CA LEU A 19 -21.31 -8.61 15.44
C LEU A 19 -22.54 -7.80 15.88
N ASN A 20 -22.50 -6.46 15.92
CA ASN A 20 -23.68 -5.68 16.33
C ASN A 20 -24.91 -5.94 15.46
N HIS A 21 -24.71 -6.28 14.18
CA HIS A 21 -25.77 -6.56 13.23
C HIS A 21 -26.60 -7.83 13.54
N ILE A 22 -26.16 -8.71 14.44
CA ILE A 22 -26.95 -9.86 14.91
C ILE A 22 -27.81 -9.54 16.14
N LEU A 23 -27.59 -8.39 16.79
CA LEU A 23 -28.32 -7.96 17.98
C LEU A 23 -29.49 -7.03 17.60
N ARG A 24 -30.65 -7.20 18.23
CA ARG A 24 -31.78 -6.25 18.04
C ARG A 24 -31.46 -4.87 18.61
N LYS A 25 -30.76 -4.83 19.75
CA LYS A 25 -30.29 -3.61 20.41
C LYS A 25 -28.84 -3.86 20.85
N PRO A 26 -27.85 -3.34 20.12
CA PRO A 26 -26.44 -3.48 20.50
C PRO A 26 -26.15 -2.82 21.85
N TRP A 27 -25.43 -3.52 22.74
CA TRP A 27 -24.96 -2.98 24.02
C TRP A 27 -23.76 -2.05 23.85
N HIS A 28 -22.82 -2.42 22.98
CA HIS A 28 -21.61 -1.65 22.72
C HIS A 28 -21.71 -0.84 21.41
N THR A 29 -21.39 0.45 21.50
CA THR A 29 -21.24 1.33 20.33
C THR A 29 -19.74 1.56 20.07
N PRO A 30 -19.18 0.99 18.99
CA PRO A 30 -17.76 1.15 18.69
C PRO A 30 -17.44 2.56 18.20
N SER A 31 -16.21 3.00 18.46
CA SER A 31 -15.62 4.23 17.94
C SER A 31 -14.35 3.93 17.14
N PHE A 32 -13.93 4.85 16.27
CA PHE A 32 -12.64 4.72 15.60
C PHE A 32 -11.50 4.85 16.62
N PRO A 33 -10.38 4.12 16.42
CA PRO A 33 -9.17 4.38 17.18
C PRO A 33 -8.63 5.78 16.84
N ALA A 34 -8.18 6.50 17.86
CA ALA A 34 -7.55 7.80 17.68
C ALA A 34 -6.21 7.64 16.98
N GLU A 35 -5.98 8.47 15.95
CA GLU A 35 -4.68 8.57 15.30
C GLU A 35 -3.63 9.04 16.32
N GLN A 36 -2.51 8.31 16.41
CA GLN A 36 -1.42 8.61 17.34
C GLN A 36 -0.41 9.60 16.74
N THR A 37 -0.26 9.59 15.42
CA THR A 37 0.64 10.51 14.72
C THR A 37 -0.06 11.10 13.49
N ALA A 38 -0.21 12.42 13.45
CA ALA A 38 -0.70 13.13 12.26
C ALA A 38 0.43 13.34 11.23
N PRO A 39 0.11 13.41 9.93
CA PRO A 39 1.12 13.66 8.89
C PRO A 39 1.74 15.05 9.05
N ARG A 40 3.05 15.13 8.85
CA ARG A 40 3.81 16.39 8.80
C ARG A 40 3.86 16.93 7.37
N GLY A 41 4.36 18.15 7.20
CA GLY A 41 4.58 18.76 5.89
C GLY A 41 5.84 18.23 5.19
N CYS A 42 5.75 18.04 3.87
CA CYS A 42 6.88 17.84 2.95
C CYS A 42 6.79 18.89 1.83
N PRO A 43 7.15 20.16 2.14
CA PRO A 43 7.00 21.26 1.19
C PRO A 43 7.98 21.11 0.03
N LEU A 44 7.51 21.46 -1.17
CA LEU A 44 8.37 21.63 -2.33
C LEU A 44 9.11 22.97 -2.22
N LEU A 45 10.40 22.93 -1.91
CA LEU A 45 11.23 24.15 -1.76
C LEU A 45 11.97 24.53 -3.05
N SER A 46 12.33 23.53 -3.86
CA SER A 46 13.09 23.68 -5.09
C SER A 46 12.65 22.59 -6.07
N LEU A 47 12.72 22.88 -7.37
CA LEU A 47 12.48 21.90 -8.45
C LEU A 47 13.76 21.13 -8.81
N THR A 48 14.90 21.58 -8.31
CA THR A 48 16.20 20.95 -8.51
C THR A 48 16.60 20.25 -7.21
N PRO A 49 16.91 18.94 -7.25
CA PRO A 49 17.37 18.23 -6.07
C PRO A 49 18.75 18.75 -5.66
N THR A 50 18.98 18.85 -4.36
CA THR A 50 20.29 19.25 -3.81
C THR A 50 21.34 18.15 -3.97
N ASP A 51 20.89 16.90 -4.04
CA ASP A 51 21.70 15.70 -4.24
C ASP A 51 20.94 14.75 -5.20
N PRO A 52 21.57 14.26 -6.29
CA PRO A 52 20.94 13.30 -7.20
C PRO A 52 20.73 11.89 -6.59
N LEU A 53 21.22 11.64 -5.36
CA LEU A 53 21.12 10.38 -4.61
C LEU A 53 21.78 9.19 -5.33
N GLY A 54 22.83 9.47 -6.13
CA GLY A 54 23.48 8.47 -6.97
C GLY A 54 22.58 7.90 -8.07
N CYS A 55 21.42 8.51 -8.33
CA CYS A 55 20.44 8.06 -9.30
C CYS A 55 20.62 8.76 -10.64
N THR A 56 20.25 8.08 -11.72
CA THR A 56 20.25 8.61 -13.08
C THR A 56 18.93 8.34 -13.78
N CYS A 57 18.55 9.24 -14.68
CA CYS A 57 17.49 8.98 -15.64
C CYS A 57 17.84 9.63 -16.99
N PRO A 58 18.51 8.89 -17.89
CA PRO A 58 18.95 9.42 -19.18
C PRO A 58 17.80 9.89 -20.09
N ALA A 59 16.59 9.34 -19.90
CA ALA A 59 15.40 9.70 -20.68
C ALA A 59 14.89 11.13 -20.39
N LEU A 60 15.36 11.79 -19.32
CA LEU A 60 14.94 13.14 -18.94
C LEU A 60 15.94 14.21 -19.41
N ASN A 61 15.47 15.11 -20.26
CA ASN A 61 16.18 16.35 -20.61
C ASN A 61 15.73 17.50 -19.69
N GLY A 62 16.29 17.58 -18.50
CA GLY A 62 16.12 18.71 -17.57
C GLY A 62 15.16 18.50 -16.40
N SER A 63 14.96 19.53 -15.57
CA SER A 63 14.15 19.49 -14.33
C SER A 63 12.64 19.74 -14.54
N SER A 64 12.19 19.87 -15.79
CA SER A 64 10.80 20.20 -16.13
C SER A 64 9.80 19.20 -15.56
N VAL A 65 10.19 17.93 -15.42
CA VAL A 65 9.33 16.88 -14.88
C VAL A 65 9.00 17.06 -13.39
N ASN A 66 9.88 17.73 -12.62
CA ASN A 66 9.64 17.96 -11.19
C ASN A 66 8.54 19.00 -10.95
N ASN A 67 8.18 19.82 -11.96
CA ASN A 67 7.00 20.69 -11.88
C ASN A 67 5.71 19.90 -11.67
N ARG A 68 5.65 18.64 -12.14
CA ARG A 68 4.49 17.77 -11.96
C ARG A 68 4.28 17.34 -10.50
N LEU A 69 5.27 17.55 -9.64
CA LEU A 69 5.19 17.31 -8.20
C LEU A 69 4.67 18.55 -7.44
N ASN A 70 4.55 19.70 -8.12
CA ASN A 70 4.03 20.94 -7.58
C ASN A 70 2.52 21.07 -7.82
N LEU A 71 1.74 20.23 -7.14
CA LEU A 71 0.29 20.21 -7.30
C LEU A 71 -0.34 21.42 -6.60
N THR A 72 -1.28 22.07 -7.28
CA THR A 72 -2.19 23.06 -6.70
C THR A 72 -3.14 22.40 -5.70
N SER A 73 -3.76 23.18 -4.80
CA SER A 73 -4.75 22.67 -3.85
C SER A 73 -5.92 21.93 -4.52
N ASN A 74 -6.30 22.34 -5.73
CA ASN A 74 -7.34 21.68 -6.51
C ASN A 74 -6.89 20.32 -7.05
N GLU A 75 -5.64 20.23 -7.53
CA GLU A 75 -5.07 18.95 -7.99
C GLU A 75 -4.83 17.98 -6.84
N VAL A 76 -4.38 18.48 -5.68
CA VAL A 76 -4.32 17.70 -4.43
C VAL A 76 -5.69 17.14 -4.10
N SER A 77 -6.73 17.99 -4.05
CA SER A 77 -8.10 17.57 -3.76
C SER A 77 -8.63 16.56 -4.79
N ALA A 78 -8.29 16.72 -6.06
CA ALA A 78 -8.67 15.79 -7.12
C ALA A 78 -7.97 14.42 -6.98
N SER A 79 -6.67 14.42 -6.65
CA SER A 79 -5.93 13.19 -6.37
C SER A 79 -6.50 12.46 -5.15
N GLU A 80 -6.75 13.17 -4.05
CA GLU A 80 -7.34 12.57 -2.84
C GLU A 80 -8.74 12.00 -3.12
N LYS A 81 -9.59 12.74 -3.85
CA LYS A 81 -10.93 12.28 -4.22
C LYS A 81 -10.89 11.00 -5.06
N LYS A 82 -9.89 10.83 -5.92
CA LYS A 82 -9.74 9.63 -6.76
C LYS A 82 -9.08 8.48 -6.02
N ASN A 83 -7.99 8.75 -5.31
CA ASN A 83 -7.05 7.74 -4.82
C ASN A 83 -7.20 7.44 -3.33
N MET A 84 -7.98 8.23 -2.58
CA MET A 84 -8.28 8.04 -1.16
C MET A 84 -9.78 8.14 -0.88
N LEU A 85 -10.60 7.47 -1.71
CA LEU A 85 -12.07 7.47 -1.65
C LEU A 85 -12.67 7.20 -0.26
N PHE A 86 -11.92 6.50 0.60
CA PHE A 86 -12.34 6.09 1.92
C PHE A 86 -11.55 6.76 3.05
N GLY A 87 -10.85 7.85 2.72
CA GLY A 87 -9.89 8.50 3.59
C GLY A 87 -8.51 7.88 3.51
N ARG A 88 -7.52 8.61 4.01
CA ARG A 88 -6.16 8.09 4.20
C ARG A 88 -6.14 7.09 5.36
N PRO A 89 -5.33 6.02 5.30
CA PRO A 89 -5.00 5.24 6.47
C PRO A 89 -4.47 6.13 7.61
N ARG A 90 -4.99 5.93 8.83
CA ARG A 90 -4.53 6.63 10.03
C ARG A 90 -3.35 5.91 10.68
N MET A 91 -2.41 6.65 11.23
CA MET A 91 -1.22 6.10 11.88
C MET A 91 -1.46 5.85 13.37
N LEU A 92 -1.54 4.58 13.78
CA LEU A 92 -1.69 4.19 15.18
C LEU A 92 -0.34 4.00 15.89
N ARG A 93 0.77 4.05 15.15
CA ARG A 93 2.13 4.05 15.71
C ARG A 93 2.48 5.43 16.27
N SER A 94 2.98 5.47 17.49
CA SER A 94 3.43 6.71 18.15
C SER A 94 4.78 7.18 17.61
N SER A 95 5.02 8.49 17.63
CA SER A 95 6.33 9.10 17.31
C SER A 95 6.82 8.89 15.87
N GLU A 96 5.91 8.59 14.94
CA GLU A 96 6.27 8.47 13.52
C GLU A 96 6.62 9.84 12.91
N ASN A 97 7.57 9.85 11.97
CA ASN A 97 7.94 11.03 11.22
C ASN A 97 7.63 10.81 9.75
N TYR A 98 6.36 11.01 9.40
CA TYR A 98 5.88 10.80 8.04
C TYR A 98 5.14 12.02 7.49
N CYS A 99 5.03 12.09 6.17
CA CYS A 99 4.26 13.11 5.46
C CYS A 99 3.48 12.48 4.31
N LEU A 100 2.49 13.21 3.79
CA LEU A 100 1.80 12.83 2.56
C LEU A 100 2.48 13.48 1.36
N LEU A 101 2.75 12.67 0.35
CA LEU A 101 3.22 13.07 -0.97
C LEU A 101 2.07 12.79 -1.94
N HIS A 102 1.58 13.85 -2.58
CA HIS A 102 0.52 13.75 -3.57
C HIS A 102 1.12 13.71 -4.97
N GLN A 103 0.63 12.78 -5.78
CA GLN A 103 0.85 12.70 -7.21
C GLN A 103 -0.52 12.67 -7.89
N HIS A 104 -0.57 12.83 -9.22
CA HIS A 104 -1.83 12.73 -9.95
C HIS A 104 -2.42 11.30 -9.89
N GLY A 105 -1.54 10.28 -10.00
CA GLY A 105 -1.93 8.87 -10.06
C GLY A 105 -2.07 8.16 -8.72
N TYR A 106 -1.48 8.69 -7.64
CA TYR A 106 -1.46 8.06 -6.32
C TYR A 106 -1.19 9.06 -5.19
N VAL A 107 -1.40 8.62 -3.96
CA VAL A 107 -0.96 9.31 -2.74
C VAL A 107 -0.06 8.37 -1.94
N ASN A 108 1.06 8.91 -1.44
CA ASN A 108 2.09 8.17 -0.73
C ASN A 108 2.28 8.75 0.68
N ALA A 109 2.27 7.90 1.71
CA ALA A 109 2.67 8.29 3.05
C ALA A 109 4.12 7.92 3.31
N TYR A 110 5.02 8.88 3.15
CA TYR A 110 6.44 8.66 3.21
C TYR A 110 6.98 8.75 4.64
N SER A 111 7.61 7.68 5.15
CA SER A 111 8.28 7.69 6.45
C SER A 111 9.74 8.13 6.28
N LYS A 112 10.08 9.28 6.89
CA LYS A 112 11.47 9.79 6.95
C LYS A 112 12.34 8.96 7.91
N SER A 113 11.72 8.25 8.83
CA SER A 113 12.41 7.33 9.74
C SER A 113 12.89 6.10 8.99
N TYR A 114 12.04 5.50 8.17
CA TYR A 114 12.32 4.24 7.45
C TYR A 114 12.81 4.45 6.01
N LEU A 115 12.84 5.69 5.53
CA LEU A 115 13.30 6.08 4.18
C LEU A 115 12.52 5.39 3.05
N MET A 116 11.25 5.12 3.30
CA MET A 116 10.36 4.45 2.35
C MET A 116 8.90 4.81 2.66
N PRO A 117 7.97 4.58 1.71
CA PRO A 117 6.55 4.72 1.99
C PRO A 117 6.06 3.72 3.04
N ALA A 118 5.30 4.20 4.02
CA ALA A 118 4.53 3.35 4.92
C ALA A 118 3.31 2.77 4.20
N TRP A 119 2.73 3.51 3.25
CA TRP A 119 1.72 3.03 2.34
C TRP A 119 1.62 3.91 1.09
N ASN A 120 1.16 3.33 -0.01
CA ASN A 120 0.65 4.03 -1.18
C ASN A 120 -0.83 3.71 -1.36
N SER A 121 -1.60 4.68 -1.84
CA SER A 121 -3.02 4.54 -2.19
C SER A 121 -3.27 5.03 -3.61
N PHE A 122 -3.89 4.20 -4.44
CA PHE A 122 -4.22 4.54 -5.83
C PHE A 122 -5.46 3.78 -6.31
N THR A 123 -6.13 4.31 -7.34
CA THR A 123 -7.32 3.69 -7.90
C THR A 123 -7.10 3.32 -9.36
N VAL A 124 -7.36 2.06 -9.68
CA VAL A 124 -7.32 1.51 -11.03
C VAL A 124 -8.75 1.41 -11.55
N ASP A 125 -9.07 2.21 -12.55
CA ASP A 125 -10.36 2.14 -13.25
C ASP A 125 -10.46 0.83 -14.05
N LYS A 126 -11.69 0.42 -14.42
CA LYS A 126 -11.89 -0.76 -15.29
C LYS A 126 -11.12 -0.56 -16.60
N PRO A 127 -10.14 -1.42 -16.94
CA PRO A 127 -9.35 -1.25 -18.14
C PRO A 127 -10.15 -1.62 -19.40
N GLU A 128 -9.81 -1.00 -20.53
CA GLU A 128 -10.41 -1.28 -21.83
C GLU A 128 -10.01 -2.66 -22.39
N ASN A 129 -8.79 -3.10 -22.07
CA ASN A 129 -8.24 -4.39 -22.45
C ASN A 129 -7.50 -5.06 -21.28
N MET A 130 -7.17 -6.34 -21.46
CA MET A 130 -6.50 -7.16 -20.46
C MET A 130 -5.00 -7.35 -20.72
N ASP A 131 -4.43 -6.63 -21.69
CA ASP A 131 -3.01 -6.73 -22.02
C ASP A 131 -2.16 -6.34 -20.79
N PRO A 132 -1.03 -6.99 -20.51
CA PRO A 132 -0.19 -6.59 -19.37
C PRO A 132 0.22 -5.12 -19.44
N LEU A 133 0.49 -4.51 -18.28
CA LEU A 133 1.05 -3.15 -18.26
C LEU A 133 2.37 -3.09 -19.03
N PRO A 134 2.66 -1.98 -19.75
CA PRO A 134 3.89 -1.84 -20.51
C PRO A 134 5.12 -1.92 -19.59
N ALA A 135 6.30 -2.19 -20.16
CA ALA A 135 7.53 -2.19 -19.39
C ALA A 135 7.81 -0.81 -18.75
N ILE A 136 8.36 -0.82 -17.55
CA ILE A 136 8.83 0.39 -16.87
C ILE A 136 10.08 0.91 -17.60
N ILE A 137 10.22 2.24 -17.71
CA ILE A 137 11.42 2.87 -18.26
C ILE A 137 12.64 2.40 -17.47
N GLN A 138 13.56 1.73 -18.17
CA GLN A 138 14.79 1.20 -17.58
C GLN A 138 15.76 2.33 -17.23
N ASP A 139 16.62 2.08 -16.24
CA ASP A 139 17.70 2.97 -15.82
C ASP A 139 17.25 4.42 -15.55
N CYS A 140 16.01 4.57 -15.05
CA CYS A 140 15.43 5.86 -14.72
C CYS A 140 14.90 5.89 -13.30
N LEU A 141 15.69 6.51 -12.42
CA LEU A 141 15.31 6.87 -11.06
C LEU A 141 15.79 8.29 -10.75
N ARG A 142 15.04 9.01 -9.92
CA ARG A 142 15.45 10.34 -9.46
C ARG A 142 15.04 10.60 -8.02
N ALA A 143 15.73 11.56 -7.41
CA ALA A 143 15.37 12.10 -6.11
C ALA A 143 13.98 12.75 -6.13
N ASP A 144 13.23 12.59 -5.03
CA ASP A 144 12.02 13.38 -4.80
C ASP A 144 12.40 14.71 -4.16
N VAL A 145 12.20 15.80 -4.90
CA VAL A 145 12.59 17.16 -4.48
C VAL A 145 11.82 17.69 -3.25
N ARG A 146 10.78 16.99 -2.80
CA ARG A 146 10.03 17.30 -1.56
C ARG A 146 10.66 16.66 -0.33
N ILE A 147 11.56 15.70 -0.52
CA ILE A 147 12.23 14.96 0.55
C ILE A 147 13.72 15.34 0.58
N PRO A 148 14.26 15.77 1.73
CA PRO A 148 15.69 16.02 1.87
C PRO A 148 16.55 14.77 1.65
N ALA A 149 17.80 14.95 1.23
CA ALA A 149 18.70 13.86 0.89
C ALA A 149 19.04 12.95 2.09
N ASP A 150 19.16 13.51 3.30
CA ASP A 150 19.39 12.76 4.55
C ASP A 150 18.23 11.84 4.94
N SER A 151 17.05 12.15 4.40
CA SER A 151 15.77 11.49 4.62
C SER A 151 15.32 10.72 3.37
N SER A 152 16.22 10.45 2.43
CA SER A 152 15.94 9.69 1.21
C SER A 152 16.88 8.48 1.09
N PRO A 153 16.41 7.35 0.52
CA PRO A 153 17.29 6.27 0.10
C PRO A 153 18.07 6.68 -1.15
N ARG A 154 19.18 6.01 -1.42
CA ARG A 154 20.06 6.29 -2.57
C ARG A 154 20.16 5.10 -3.52
N CYS A 155 20.38 5.34 -4.81
CA CYS A 155 20.48 4.27 -5.81
C CYS A 155 21.77 3.44 -5.68
N ASP A 156 22.86 4.06 -5.25
CA ASP A 156 24.14 3.41 -4.99
C ASP A 156 24.05 2.37 -3.85
N GLN A 157 23.23 2.63 -2.83
CA GLN A 157 22.96 1.69 -1.72
C GLN A 157 22.34 0.39 -2.22
N TYR A 158 21.39 0.46 -3.15
CA TYR A 158 20.77 -0.73 -3.75
C TYR A 158 21.67 -1.43 -4.76
N THR A 159 22.48 -0.67 -5.51
CA THR A 159 23.44 -1.26 -6.45
C THR A 159 24.54 -2.02 -5.72
N ALA A 160 24.97 -1.54 -4.55
CA ALA A 160 25.96 -2.21 -3.70
C ALA A 160 25.38 -3.44 -2.97
N ALA A 161 24.07 -3.47 -2.78
CA ALA A 161 23.39 -4.55 -2.10
C ALA A 161 23.33 -5.82 -2.96
N ARG A 162 24.02 -6.89 -2.53
CA ARG A 162 24.12 -8.14 -3.30
C ARG A 162 22.83 -8.97 -3.31
N ASN A 163 22.12 -8.97 -2.19
CA ASN A 163 21.01 -9.90 -1.95
C ASN A 163 19.64 -9.23 -1.95
N ILE A 164 19.59 -7.90 -2.00
CA ILE A 164 18.36 -7.12 -1.97
C ILE A 164 18.43 -6.03 -3.04
N THR A 165 17.34 -5.84 -3.76
CA THR A 165 17.19 -4.79 -4.77
C THR A 165 16.09 -3.82 -4.34
N PHE A 166 15.68 -2.93 -5.22
CA PHE A 166 14.51 -2.10 -5.02
C PHE A 166 13.33 -2.56 -5.87
N ALA A 167 12.14 -2.19 -5.43
CA ALA A 167 10.92 -2.23 -6.23
C ALA A 167 10.11 -0.96 -5.99
N PHE A 168 9.08 -0.76 -6.80
CA PHE A 168 8.16 0.36 -6.66
C PHE A 168 6.90 -0.08 -5.94
N LEU A 169 6.47 0.70 -4.94
CA LEU A 169 5.23 0.41 -4.24
C LEU A 169 3.99 0.81 -5.06
N TYR A 170 4.09 1.90 -5.82
CA TYR A 170 3.16 2.27 -6.89
C TYR A 170 3.75 1.92 -8.26
N PRO A 171 3.03 1.18 -9.13
CA PRO A 171 3.52 0.79 -10.46
C PRO A 171 3.65 2.00 -11.41
N PRO A 172 4.87 2.44 -11.79
CA PRO A 172 5.04 3.63 -12.64
C PRO A 172 4.41 3.51 -14.03
N ASN A 173 4.32 2.29 -14.53
CA ASN A 173 3.74 1.91 -15.83
C ASN A 173 2.20 1.84 -15.85
N LEU A 174 1.53 2.10 -14.72
CA LEU A 174 0.07 2.23 -14.67
C LEU A 174 -0.43 3.55 -15.26
N ASN A 175 0.45 4.55 -15.31
CA ASN A 175 0.14 5.88 -15.78
C ASN A 175 -0.15 5.92 -17.29
N ARG A 176 -1.06 6.83 -17.67
CA ARG A 176 -1.66 6.85 -19.03
C ARG A 176 -0.78 7.58 -20.03
N THR A 177 0.05 8.51 -19.57
CA THR A 177 0.96 9.27 -20.44
C THR A 177 2.43 9.01 -20.11
N ALA A 178 3.30 9.21 -21.09
CA ALA A 178 4.75 9.05 -20.92
C ALA A 178 5.31 9.97 -19.83
N ASP A 179 4.77 11.18 -19.66
CA ASP A 179 5.22 12.11 -18.62
C ASP A 179 4.76 11.71 -17.23
N GLU A 180 3.56 11.14 -17.10
CA GLU A 180 3.06 10.63 -15.83
C GLU A 180 3.91 9.46 -15.33
N HIS A 181 4.52 8.64 -16.20
CA HIS A 181 5.39 7.53 -15.76
C HIS A 181 6.48 8.02 -14.81
N TYR A 182 7.02 9.21 -15.06
CA TYR A 182 8.01 9.81 -14.17
C TYR A 182 7.47 10.04 -12.76
N ASP A 183 6.19 10.34 -12.54
CA ASP A 183 5.65 10.55 -11.18
C ASP A 183 5.80 9.30 -10.28
N GLY A 184 5.98 8.11 -10.86
CA GLY A 184 6.29 6.86 -10.15
C GLY A 184 7.79 6.54 -10.03
N LEU A 185 8.66 7.14 -10.84
CA LEU A 185 10.12 6.88 -10.90
C LEU A 185 10.91 7.73 -9.90
N LEU A 186 10.44 7.77 -8.65
CA LEU A 186 10.98 8.57 -7.55
C LEU A 186 11.54 7.67 -6.44
N MET A 187 12.63 8.10 -5.79
CA MET A 187 13.16 7.41 -4.60
C MET A 187 12.16 7.38 -3.43
N SER A 188 11.18 8.29 -3.39
CA SER A 188 10.09 8.26 -2.41
C SER A 188 9.08 7.13 -2.62
N ASN A 189 9.10 6.47 -3.79
CA ASN A 189 8.25 5.34 -4.15
C ASN A 189 9.00 3.99 -4.09
N VAL A 190 10.26 4.01 -3.68
CA VAL A 190 11.14 2.83 -3.63
C VAL A 190 11.01 2.12 -2.29
N VAL A 191 10.96 0.79 -2.34
CA VAL A 191 10.99 -0.12 -1.19
C VAL A 191 12.01 -1.24 -1.41
N PRO A 192 12.70 -1.73 -0.36
CA PRO A 192 13.72 -2.77 -0.48
C PRO A 192 13.07 -4.15 -0.68
N MET A 193 13.47 -4.86 -1.73
CA MET A 193 12.81 -6.10 -2.15
C MET A 193 13.81 -7.19 -2.57
N TYR A 194 13.62 -8.42 -2.10
CA TYR A 194 14.37 -9.59 -2.53
C TYR A 194 14.08 -9.86 -4.02
N PRO A 195 15.10 -10.18 -4.84
CA PRO A 195 14.91 -10.42 -6.27
C PRO A 195 13.84 -11.49 -6.60
N GLU A 196 13.77 -12.57 -5.82
CA GLU A 196 12.76 -13.63 -6.04
C GLU A 196 11.36 -13.15 -5.69
N PHE A 197 11.18 -12.45 -4.57
CA PHE A 197 9.89 -11.85 -4.22
C PHE A 197 9.46 -10.79 -5.25
N LYS A 198 10.42 -10.05 -5.83
CA LYS A 198 10.13 -9.04 -6.85
C LYS A 198 9.39 -9.63 -8.07
N LYS A 199 9.60 -10.92 -8.40
CA LYS A 199 8.84 -11.60 -9.46
C LYS A 199 7.34 -11.69 -9.14
N ILE A 200 7.00 -12.03 -7.89
CA ILE A 200 5.61 -12.04 -7.38
C ILE A 200 5.03 -10.62 -7.48
N TRP A 201 5.79 -9.64 -6.99
CA TRP A 201 5.38 -8.25 -6.94
C TRP A 201 5.13 -7.66 -8.34
N ASP A 202 6.04 -7.90 -9.27
CA ASP A 202 5.95 -7.44 -10.65
C ASP A 202 4.77 -8.12 -11.37
N TYR A 203 4.59 -9.42 -11.22
CA TYR A 203 3.46 -10.14 -11.83
C TYR A 203 2.11 -9.66 -11.28
N PHE A 204 2.02 -9.41 -9.97
CA PHE A 204 0.83 -8.82 -9.36
C PHE A 204 0.49 -7.46 -10.00
N HIS A 205 1.45 -6.55 -10.08
CA HIS A 205 1.21 -5.20 -10.62
C HIS A 205 0.93 -5.19 -12.13
N THR A 206 1.64 -6.01 -12.90
CA THR A 206 1.56 -6.00 -14.37
C THR A 206 0.39 -6.78 -14.93
N VAL A 207 -0.05 -7.85 -14.24
CA VAL A 207 -1.07 -8.78 -14.73
C VAL A 207 -2.29 -8.80 -13.82
N LEU A 208 -2.12 -9.19 -12.54
CA LEU A 208 -3.27 -9.43 -11.64
C LEU A 208 -4.03 -8.16 -11.30
N LEU A 209 -3.34 -7.02 -11.19
CA LEU A 209 -3.93 -5.73 -10.93
C LEU A 209 -4.98 -5.35 -11.99
N LYS A 210 -4.64 -5.52 -13.29
CA LYS A 210 -5.58 -5.30 -14.39
C LYS A 210 -6.72 -6.32 -14.37
N LYS A 211 -6.42 -7.59 -14.08
CA LYS A 211 -7.43 -8.65 -13.92
C LYS A 211 -8.48 -8.30 -12.88
N TYR A 212 -8.06 -7.91 -11.68
CA TYR A 212 -8.96 -7.53 -10.61
C TYR A 212 -9.71 -6.23 -10.91
N ALA A 213 -9.04 -5.22 -11.47
CA ALA A 213 -9.71 -3.99 -11.90
C ALA A 213 -10.81 -4.25 -12.93
N TRP A 214 -10.56 -5.15 -13.89
CA TRP A 214 -11.56 -5.55 -14.88
C TRP A 214 -12.74 -6.29 -14.26
N GLN A 215 -12.44 -7.27 -13.39
CA GLN A 215 -13.45 -8.13 -12.77
C GLN A 215 -14.37 -7.38 -11.81
N TYR A 216 -13.87 -6.35 -11.13
CA TYR A 216 -14.60 -5.63 -10.08
C TYR A 216 -15.01 -4.20 -10.46
N ASN A 217 -14.96 -3.87 -11.75
CA ASN A 217 -15.35 -2.56 -12.28
C ASN A 217 -14.59 -1.39 -11.61
N GLY A 218 -13.28 -1.59 -11.49
CA GLY A 218 -12.36 -0.71 -10.81
C GLY A 218 -12.09 -1.11 -9.35
N ILE A 219 -10.85 -0.89 -8.91
CA ILE A 219 -10.37 -1.22 -7.57
C ILE A 219 -9.54 -0.06 -7.01
N ASN A 220 -9.66 0.18 -5.71
CA ASN A 220 -8.73 0.98 -4.95
C ASN A 220 -7.72 0.04 -4.31
N VAL A 221 -6.45 0.41 -4.35
CA VAL A 221 -5.34 -0.38 -3.86
C VAL A 221 -4.61 0.43 -2.81
N VAL A 222 -4.47 -0.15 -1.63
CA VAL A 222 -3.54 0.34 -0.61
C VAL A 222 -2.48 -0.73 -0.38
N SER A 223 -1.22 -0.41 -0.59
CA SER A 223 -0.11 -1.34 -0.39
C SER A 223 0.99 -0.70 0.45
N GLY A 224 1.80 -1.52 1.12
CA GLY A 224 2.91 -1.03 1.93
C GLY A 224 3.73 -2.14 2.57
N PRO A 225 4.87 -1.79 3.19
CA PRO A 225 5.67 -2.72 3.98
C PRO A 225 5.03 -3.02 5.34
N ALA A 226 5.36 -4.20 5.90
CA ALA A 226 5.06 -4.56 7.29
C ALA A 226 6.28 -5.25 7.95
N PHE A 227 6.46 -5.01 9.25
CA PHE A 227 7.61 -5.46 10.03
C PHE A 227 7.08 -6.23 11.24
N ASP A 228 7.38 -7.53 11.28
CA ASP A 228 6.99 -8.48 12.32
C ASP A 228 8.08 -9.56 12.42
N TYR A 229 9.24 -9.18 12.96
CA TYR A 229 10.41 -10.03 13.13
C TYR A 229 10.28 -10.99 14.31
N ASN A 230 9.39 -10.70 15.26
CA ASN A 230 9.11 -11.58 16.39
C ASN A 230 7.90 -12.51 16.14
N TYR A 231 7.22 -12.35 15.00
CA TYR A 231 6.11 -13.20 14.53
C TYR A 231 4.90 -13.17 15.48
N ASP A 232 4.65 -12.04 16.14
CA ASP A 232 3.55 -11.88 17.09
C ASP A 232 2.26 -11.32 16.45
N GLY A 233 2.32 -10.99 15.16
CA GLY A 233 1.19 -10.46 14.40
C GLY A 233 0.92 -8.97 14.62
N HIS A 234 1.82 -8.25 15.29
CA HIS A 234 1.75 -6.81 15.49
C HIS A 234 2.94 -6.11 14.81
N PHE A 235 2.80 -4.81 14.58
CA PHE A 235 3.91 -4.01 14.05
C PHE A 235 5.06 -3.93 15.05
N ASP A 236 6.28 -4.10 14.55
CA ASP A 236 7.50 -3.95 15.33
C ASP A 236 7.80 -2.50 15.70
N THR A 237 8.36 -2.31 16.89
CA THR A 237 9.12 -1.10 17.26
C THR A 237 10.50 -1.10 16.58
N PRO A 238 11.18 0.06 16.46
CA PRO A 238 12.50 0.13 15.82
C PRO A 238 13.54 -0.83 16.42
N ASP A 239 13.48 -1.10 17.72
CA ASP A 239 14.42 -2.01 18.41
C ASP A 239 14.16 -3.49 18.12
N GLN A 240 12.96 -3.84 17.64
CA GLN A 240 12.59 -5.21 17.25
C GLN A 240 13.01 -5.52 15.80
N ILE A 241 13.30 -4.51 14.97
CA ILE A 241 13.69 -4.70 13.58
C ILE A 241 15.12 -5.22 13.49
N GLN A 242 15.31 -6.37 12.83
CA GLN A 242 16.59 -7.08 12.84
C GLN A 242 17.40 -7.00 11.54
N GLN A 243 16.77 -6.72 10.40
CA GLN A 243 17.48 -6.67 9.12
C GLN A 243 17.30 -5.31 8.42
N PHE A 244 18.38 -4.88 7.79
CA PHE A 244 18.48 -3.60 7.10
C PHE A 244 19.19 -3.82 5.75
N VAL A 245 18.94 -2.95 4.78
CA VAL A 245 19.74 -2.89 3.56
C VAL A 245 21.21 -2.64 3.97
N PRO A 246 22.18 -3.41 3.45
CA PRO A 246 23.57 -3.37 3.91
C PRO A 246 24.15 -1.96 4.01
N ASP A 247 24.84 -1.66 5.11
CA ASP A 247 25.48 -0.36 5.38
C ASP A 247 24.51 0.85 5.38
N THR A 248 23.22 0.61 5.64
CA THR A 248 22.20 1.66 5.75
C THR A 248 21.30 1.49 6.98
N ARG A 249 20.44 2.48 7.21
CA ARG A 249 19.34 2.44 8.19
C ARG A 249 17.98 2.03 7.60
N ILE A 250 17.95 1.55 6.36
CA ILE A 250 16.71 1.20 5.66
C ILE A 250 16.28 -0.20 6.10
N PRO A 251 15.19 -0.36 6.85
CA PRO A 251 14.77 -1.68 7.35
C PRO A 251 14.25 -2.55 6.21
N VAL A 252 14.42 -3.87 6.29
CA VAL A 252 13.87 -4.81 5.30
C VAL A 252 12.49 -5.27 5.78
N PRO A 253 11.41 -5.09 5.00
CA PRO A 253 10.09 -5.57 5.41
C PRO A 253 10.08 -7.09 5.57
N THR A 254 9.36 -7.59 6.57
CA THR A 254 9.09 -9.03 6.72
C THR A 254 7.98 -9.48 5.78
N HIS A 255 7.04 -8.58 5.50
CA HIS A 255 5.91 -8.79 4.62
C HIS A 255 5.63 -7.52 3.81
N TYR A 256 4.93 -7.69 2.68
CA TYR A 256 4.26 -6.60 2.00
C TYR A 256 2.76 -6.86 2.05
N PHE A 257 2.00 -5.82 2.42
CA PHE A 257 0.55 -5.90 2.40
C PHE A 257 -0.02 -5.30 1.13
N VAL A 258 -1.16 -5.83 0.70
CA VAL A 258 -2.00 -5.28 -0.36
C VAL A 258 -3.45 -5.37 0.10
N VAL A 259 -4.18 -4.26 0.10
CA VAL A 259 -5.62 -4.18 0.37
C VAL A 259 -6.31 -3.68 -0.90
N LEU A 260 -7.08 -4.55 -1.54
CA LEU A 260 -7.94 -4.20 -2.67
C LEU A 260 -9.34 -3.95 -2.17
N THR A 261 -9.93 -2.82 -2.56
CA THR A 261 -11.30 -2.44 -2.21
C THR A 261 -12.08 -2.14 -3.48
N SER A 262 -13.29 -2.70 -3.61
CA SER A 262 -14.23 -2.41 -4.70
C SER A 262 -15.66 -2.30 -4.18
N CYS A 263 -16.58 -1.91 -5.07
CA CYS A 263 -18.00 -1.94 -4.74
C CYS A 263 -18.51 -3.37 -4.76
N ARG A 264 -19.34 -3.78 -3.79
CA ARG A 264 -19.97 -5.11 -3.81
C ARG A 264 -20.88 -5.29 -5.03
N ASN A 265 -21.55 -4.22 -5.45
CA ASN A 265 -22.29 -4.18 -6.69
C ASN A 265 -21.32 -3.93 -7.86
N GLY A 266 -20.96 -5.00 -8.58
CA GLY A 266 -20.01 -4.94 -9.71
C GLY A 266 -20.47 -4.10 -10.90
N SER A 267 -21.71 -3.60 -10.91
CA SER A 267 -22.20 -2.65 -11.92
C SER A 267 -21.79 -1.21 -11.64
N LEU A 268 -21.39 -0.88 -10.40
CA LEU A 268 -21.05 0.47 -9.98
C LEU A 268 -19.53 0.66 -9.89
N PRO A 269 -18.99 1.78 -10.41
CA PRO A 269 -17.61 2.14 -10.12
C PRO A 269 -17.47 2.62 -8.67
N LEU A 270 -16.25 2.59 -8.17
CA LEU A 270 -15.91 2.96 -6.79
C LEU A 270 -16.39 4.34 -6.36
N GLY A 271 -16.26 5.35 -7.22
CA GLY A 271 -16.70 6.73 -6.91
C GLY A 271 -18.22 6.87 -6.73
N GLY A 272 -19.02 5.89 -7.18
CA GLY A 272 -20.47 5.86 -7.04
C GLY A 272 -20.96 4.83 -6.02
N CYS A 273 -20.07 4.18 -5.26
CA CYS A 273 -20.45 3.09 -4.39
C CYS A 273 -21.06 3.57 -3.06
N SER A 274 -22.37 3.76 -3.02
CA SER A 274 -23.14 3.99 -1.79
C SER A 274 -23.47 2.69 -1.05
N GLU A 275 -23.53 1.57 -1.76
CA GLU A 275 -23.76 0.23 -1.21
C GLU A 275 -22.55 -0.33 -0.46
N GLN A 276 -22.65 -1.55 0.10
CA GLN A 276 -21.55 -2.19 0.83
C GLN A 276 -20.28 -2.31 -0.01
N LEU A 277 -19.13 -2.11 0.64
CA LEU A 277 -17.84 -2.41 0.05
C LEU A 277 -17.56 -3.92 0.07
N GLN A 278 -16.64 -4.32 -0.80
CA GLN A 278 -15.99 -5.62 -0.72
C GLN A 278 -14.47 -5.44 -0.76
N THR A 279 -13.76 -6.29 -0.03
CA THR A 279 -12.32 -6.22 0.12
C THR A 279 -11.68 -7.58 -0.09
N VAL A 280 -10.47 -7.57 -0.61
CA VAL A 280 -9.50 -8.66 -0.42
C VAL A 280 -8.19 -8.05 0.05
N SER A 281 -7.55 -8.70 1.02
CA SER A 281 -6.24 -8.31 1.52
C SER A 281 -5.28 -9.47 1.51
N PHE A 282 -4.01 -9.15 1.33
CA PHE A 282 -2.89 -10.10 1.30
C PHE A 282 -1.79 -9.62 2.23
N LEU A 283 -1.18 -10.55 2.95
CA LEU A 283 0.06 -10.34 3.71
C LEU A 283 1.12 -11.27 3.13
N LEU A 284 1.85 -10.76 2.13
CA LEU A 284 2.78 -11.57 1.35
C LEU A 284 4.14 -11.64 2.06
N PRO A 285 4.65 -12.83 2.41
CA PRO A 285 5.93 -12.97 3.11
C PRO A 285 7.09 -12.60 2.19
N HIS A 286 7.89 -11.64 2.63
CA HIS A 286 9.00 -11.08 1.87
C HIS A 286 10.24 -11.96 2.01
N ARG A 287 10.38 -12.96 1.14
CA ARG A 287 11.39 -14.03 1.24
C ARG A 287 12.43 -13.97 0.12
N PRO A 288 13.67 -14.43 0.37
CA PRO A 288 14.72 -14.50 -0.64
C PRO A 288 14.53 -15.62 -1.66
N SER A 289 13.56 -16.53 -1.47
CA SER A 289 13.23 -17.61 -2.38
C SER A 289 11.72 -17.85 -2.47
N ASN A 290 11.28 -18.37 -3.62
CA ASN A 290 9.87 -18.72 -3.88
C ASN A 290 9.60 -20.24 -3.71
N THR A 291 10.37 -20.93 -2.87
CA THR A 291 10.27 -22.38 -2.68
C THR A 291 8.93 -22.84 -2.12
N GLU A 292 8.15 -21.93 -1.53
CA GLU A 292 6.79 -22.20 -1.03
C GLU A 292 5.81 -22.56 -2.14
N ALA A 293 5.96 -21.97 -3.33
CA ALA A 293 5.11 -22.30 -4.47
C ALA A 293 5.38 -23.72 -5.02
N CYS A 294 6.57 -24.28 -4.78
CA CYS A 294 7.06 -25.58 -5.27
C CYS A 294 7.21 -25.71 -6.80
N ASN A 295 6.37 -25.04 -7.60
CA ASN A 295 6.44 -24.96 -9.07
C ASN A 295 7.01 -23.62 -9.56
N ASN A 296 7.83 -22.95 -8.75
CA ASN A 296 8.45 -21.66 -9.06
C ASN A 296 9.47 -21.68 -10.22
N GLN A 297 9.68 -22.84 -10.85
CA GLN A 297 10.45 -22.99 -12.09
C GLN A 297 9.57 -22.80 -13.34
N GLU A 298 8.25 -22.86 -13.19
CA GLU A 298 7.29 -22.55 -14.25
C GLU A 298 7.08 -21.02 -14.37
N GLY A 299 6.43 -20.59 -15.45
CA GLY A 299 6.08 -19.19 -15.63
C GLY A 299 5.19 -18.67 -14.49
N GLU A 300 5.38 -17.40 -14.10
CA GLU A 300 4.73 -16.76 -12.95
C GLU A 300 3.20 -16.87 -12.98
N SER A 301 2.60 -16.98 -14.17
CA SER A 301 1.16 -17.17 -14.35
C SER A 301 0.61 -18.47 -13.78
N GLN A 302 1.44 -19.48 -13.54
CA GLN A 302 1.00 -20.78 -13.04
C GLN A 302 0.94 -20.86 -11.51
N TRP A 303 1.51 -19.89 -10.79
CA TRP A 303 1.70 -20.05 -9.35
C TRP A 303 1.60 -18.77 -8.52
N VAL A 304 1.85 -17.59 -9.11
CA VAL A 304 1.86 -16.34 -8.33
C VAL A 304 0.48 -16.04 -7.76
N GLU A 305 -0.58 -16.15 -8.56
CA GLU A 305 -1.94 -15.90 -8.08
C GLU A 305 -2.30 -16.89 -6.95
N ASP A 306 -2.01 -18.18 -7.13
CA ASP A 306 -2.25 -19.20 -6.11
C ASP A 306 -1.53 -18.91 -4.79
N LEU A 307 -0.25 -18.55 -4.86
CA LEU A 307 0.54 -18.18 -3.69
C LEU A 307 -0.02 -16.94 -2.98
N MET A 308 -0.45 -15.92 -3.74
CA MET A 308 -1.06 -14.73 -3.15
C MET A 308 -2.37 -15.07 -2.44
N TRP A 309 -3.24 -15.88 -3.06
CA TRP A 309 -4.49 -16.32 -2.44
C TRP A 309 -4.28 -17.24 -1.24
N PHE A 310 -3.17 -17.98 -1.18
CA PHE A 310 -2.77 -18.72 0.00
C PHE A 310 -2.44 -17.77 1.18
N HIS A 311 -1.81 -16.64 0.90
CA HIS A 311 -1.46 -15.57 1.87
C HIS A 311 -2.54 -14.50 2.07
N GLN A 312 -3.78 -14.88 1.82
CA GLN A 312 -4.91 -14.00 2.01
C GLN A 312 -5.16 -13.75 3.50
N SER A 313 -5.46 -12.50 3.85
CA SER A 313 -5.67 -12.05 5.22
C SER A 313 -6.95 -11.22 5.34
N ARG A 314 -7.37 -10.93 6.57
CA ARG A 314 -8.41 -9.92 6.83
C ARG A 314 -7.76 -8.54 6.82
N VAL A 315 -8.52 -7.49 6.52
CA VAL A 315 -8.01 -6.12 6.66
C VAL A 315 -7.56 -5.87 8.11
N ARG A 316 -8.25 -6.47 9.09
CA ARG A 316 -7.86 -6.39 10.49
C ARG A 316 -6.47 -6.95 10.80
N ASP A 317 -6.05 -8.01 10.10
CA ASP A 317 -4.71 -8.58 10.26
C ASP A 317 -3.65 -7.61 9.72
N VAL A 318 -3.95 -6.95 8.59
CA VAL A 318 -3.11 -5.87 8.04
C VAL A 318 -3.01 -4.70 9.02
N GLU A 319 -4.12 -4.28 9.64
CA GLU A 319 -4.11 -3.20 10.64
C GLU A 319 -3.21 -3.50 11.83
N TRP A 320 -3.23 -4.73 12.33
CA TRP A 320 -2.37 -5.17 13.44
C TRP A 320 -0.89 -5.17 13.05
N LEU A 321 -0.56 -5.74 11.89
CA LEU A 321 0.82 -5.87 11.44
C LEU A 321 1.47 -4.55 11.00
N THR A 322 0.67 -3.54 10.70
CA THR A 322 1.17 -2.25 10.16
C THR A 322 0.98 -1.06 11.11
N GLY A 323 0.11 -1.20 12.11
CA GLY A 323 -0.30 -0.07 12.94
C GLY A 323 -1.05 1.01 12.15
N LEU A 324 -1.78 0.61 11.11
CA LEU A 324 -2.67 1.48 10.33
C LEU A 324 -4.13 1.21 10.69
N ASP A 325 -5.00 2.21 10.50
CA ASP A 325 -6.46 2.02 10.53
C ASP A 325 -7.10 2.56 9.25
N PHE A 326 -7.88 1.72 8.58
CA PHE A 326 -8.46 2.04 7.27
C PHE A 326 -9.91 2.54 7.38
N TYR A 327 -10.36 3.26 6.34
CA TYR A 327 -11.77 3.60 6.07
C TYR A 327 -12.44 4.60 7.04
N GLN A 328 -11.68 5.34 7.85
CA GLN A 328 -12.26 6.27 8.84
C GLN A 328 -13.12 7.38 8.20
N ASP A 329 -12.77 7.82 6.99
CA ASP A 329 -13.48 8.91 6.29
C ASP A 329 -14.47 8.38 5.24
N SER A 330 -14.85 7.10 5.31
CA SER A 330 -15.75 6.46 4.33
C SER A 330 -17.24 6.83 4.49
N SER A 331 -17.61 7.63 5.50
CA SER A 331 -18.99 7.97 5.91
C SER A 331 -19.89 6.78 6.33
N ARG A 332 -19.33 5.57 6.40
CA ARG A 332 -20.08 4.34 6.73
C ARG A 332 -20.19 4.10 8.23
N PRO A 333 -21.23 3.42 8.71
CA PRO A 333 -21.35 3.04 10.11
C PRO A 333 -20.16 2.19 10.57
N ILE A 334 -19.59 2.53 11.73
CA ILE A 334 -18.42 1.83 12.30
C ILE A 334 -18.65 0.31 12.43
N PRO A 335 -19.81 -0.20 12.90
CA PRO A 335 -20.06 -1.64 12.92
C PRO A 335 -20.01 -2.32 11.54
N GLU A 336 -20.42 -1.62 10.47
CA GLU A 336 -20.32 -2.13 9.10
C GLU A 336 -18.86 -2.23 8.66
N LEU A 337 -18.05 -1.21 8.98
CA LEU A 337 -16.62 -1.22 8.70
C LEU A 337 -15.88 -2.30 9.49
N LEU A 338 -16.20 -2.49 10.78
CA LEU A 338 -15.63 -3.58 11.58
C LEU A 338 -16.01 -4.96 11.01
N ARG A 339 -17.24 -5.12 10.53
CA ARG A 339 -17.66 -6.34 9.83
C ARG A 339 -16.87 -6.53 8.53
N LEU A 340 -16.68 -5.47 7.73
CA LEU A 340 -15.86 -5.52 6.51
C LEU A 340 -14.43 -5.96 6.85
N LYS A 341 -13.81 -5.30 7.83
CA LYS A 341 -12.42 -5.54 8.24
C LYS A 341 -12.16 -6.93 8.80
N THR A 342 -13.18 -7.59 9.35
CA THR A 342 -13.07 -8.92 9.98
C THR A 342 -13.51 -10.08 9.11
N ARG A 343 -14.10 -9.84 7.93
CA ARG A 343 -14.55 -10.90 7.03
C ARG A 343 -13.35 -11.71 6.52
N PRO A 344 -13.25 -13.01 6.86
CA PRO A 344 -12.48 -13.95 6.06
C PRO A 344 -13.20 -14.14 4.72
N THR A 345 -12.55 -14.80 3.82
CA THR A 345 -12.42 -14.38 2.44
C THR A 345 -13.47 -14.98 1.50
N ALA A 346 -14.41 -14.16 1.00
CA ALA A 346 -15.37 -14.57 -0.05
C ALA A 346 -16.04 -13.44 -0.84
N ALA A 347 -15.75 -12.15 -0.61
CA ALA A 347 -16.48 -11.09 -1.31
C ALA A 347 -15.97 -10.90 -2.75
N ILE A 348 -14.64 -11.00 -2.93
CA ILE A 348 -13.96 -11.08 -4.22
C ILE A 348 -13.75 -12.58 -4.49
N LEU A 349 -14.57 -13.17 -5.36
CA LEU A 349 -14.40 -14.56 -5.79
C LEU A 349 -13.27 -14.63 -6.82
N ARG A 350 -12.30 -15.54 -6.64
CA ARG A 350 -11.44 -16.00 -7.74
C ARG A 350 -12.37 -16.61 -8.79
N LYS A 351 -12.66 -15.86 -9.85
CA LYS A 351 -13.36 -16.42 -11.01
C LYS A 351 -12.27 -17.10 -11.84
N SER A 352 -12.40 -18.42 -11.96
CA SER A 352 -11.61 -19.27 -12.85
C SER A 352 -11.72 -18.79 -14.29
#